data_AF-G2FLW3-F1
#
_entry.id   AF-G2FLW3-F1
#
_cell.length_a   1.000
_cell.length_b   1.000
_cell.length_c   1.000
_cell.angle_alpha   90.00
_cell.angle_beta   90.00
_cell.angle_gamma   90.00
#
_symmetry.space_group_name_H-M   'P 1'
#
loop_
_entity.id
_entity.type
_entity.pdbx_description
1 polymer ?
#
loop_
_entity_poly.entity_id
_entity_poly.type
_entity_poly.pdbx_seq_one_letter_code
_entity_poly.pdbx_strand_id
1 'polypeptide(L)' 'MSELNMIHPFREGNGRSIREFIRQLAFERGYIINWSLITSEVLLEAMITAVNKSIEPLISCIFQSIENK' A
#
# COMPACT_ATOMS: atom_id res chain seq x y z
N MET A 1 -6.45 -0.68 -0.91
CA MET A 1 -5.46 -0.87 0.18
C MET A 1 -5.97 -0.36 1.52
N SER A 2 -6.53 0.86 1.60
CA SER A 2 -7.09 1.44 2.85
C SER A 2 -8.12 0.53 3.54
N GLU A 3 -9.14 0.08 2.81
CA GLU A 3 -10.19 -0.81 3.35
C GLU A 3 -9.63 -2.10 3.96
N LEU A 4 -8.70 -2.77 3.27
CA LEU A 4 -8.05 -3.98 3.78
C LEU A 4 -7.24 -3.70 5.05
N ASN A 5 -6.63 -2.52 5.14
CA ASN A 5 -5.89 -2.10 6.32
C ASN A 5 -6.85 -1.87 7.51
N MET A 6 -8.03 -1.30 7.28
CA MET A 6 -9.03 -1.07 8.34
C MET A 6 -9.58 -2.38 8.93
N ILE A 7 -9.77 -3.41 8.10
CA ILE A 7 -10.34 -4.69 8.54
C ILE A 7 -9.39 -5.45 9.49
N HIS A 8 -8.07 -5.28 9.35
CA HIS A 8 -7.05 -5.98 10.16
C HIS A 8 -7.35 -7.48 10.38
N PRO A 9 -7.44 -8.29 9.32
CA PRO A 9 -7.96 -9.66 9.41
C PRO A 9 -7.09 -10.66 10.20
N PHE A 10 -5.83 -10.33 10.48
CA PHE A 10 -4.89 -11.20 11.20
C PHE A 10 -4.50 -10.60 12.55
N ARG A 11 -4.10 -11.47 13.50
CA ARG A 11 -3.54 -11.02 14.79
C ARG A 11 -2.27 -10.20 14.61
N GLU A 12 -1.38 -10.61 13.70
CA GLU A 12 -0.16 -9.91 13.35
C GLU A 12 0.16 -10.08 11.86
N GLY A 13 0.97 -9.18 11.30
CA GLY A 13 1.44 -9.29 9.92
C GLY A 13 0.47 -8.75 8.85
N ASN A 14 -0.57 -8.01 9.25
CA ASN A 14 -1.51 -7.36 8.32
C ASN A 14 -0.80 -6.54 7.23
N GLY A 15 0.10 -5.63 7.63
CA GLY A 15 0.82 -4.78 6.67
C GLY A 15 1.65 -5.55 5.65
N ARG A 16 2.32 -6.63 6.05
CA ARG A 16 3.10 -7.49 5.13
C ARG A 16 2.17 -8.21 4.15
N SER A 17 1.10 -8.81 4.65
CA SER A 17 0.15 -9.58 3.85
C SER A 17 -0.59 -8.69 2.85
N ILE A 18 -1.05 -7.51 3.28
CA ILE A 18 -1.74 -6.55 2.41
C ILE A 18 -0.81 -6.03 1.32
N ARG A 19 0.44 -5.65 1.65
CA ARG A 19 1.42 -5.20 0.64
C ARG A 19 1.68 -6.27 -0.41
N GLU A 20 1.86 -7.52 0.02
CA GLU A 20 2.13 -8.62 -0.90
C GLU A 20 0.93 -8.95 -1.78
N PHE A 21 -0.29 -8.93 -1.22
CA PHE A 21 -1.51 -9.09 -2.00
C PHE A 21 -1.65 -8.00 -3.08
N ILE A 22 -1.42 -6.73 -2.72
CA ILE A 22 -1.47 -5.62 -3.68
C ILE A 22 -0.36 -5.72 -4.73
N ARG A 23 0.85 -6.16 -4.34
CA ARG A 23 1.96 -6.38 -5.27
C ARG A 23 1.61 -7.44 -6.31
N GLN A 24 1.02 -8.58 -5.89
CA GLN A 24 0.57 -9.63 -6.81
C GLN A 24 -0.55 -9.15 -7.72
N LEU A 25 -1.55 -8.46 -7.18
CA LEU A 25 -2.67 -7.91 -7.96
C LEU A 25 -2.18 -6.93 -9.05
N ALA A 26 -1.22 -6.08 -8.72
CA ALA A 26 -0.61 -5.14 -9.65
C ALA A 26 0.21 -5.87 -10.73
N PHE A 27 0.96 -6.90 -10.32
CA PHE A 27 1.78 -7.71 -11.22
C PHE A 27 0.95 -8.43 -12.27
N GLU A 28 -0.21 -8.98 -11.89
CA GLU A 28 -1.18 -9.58 -12.83
C GLU A 28 -1.69 -8.59 -13.90
N ARG A 29 -1.54 -7.28 -13.67
CA ARG A 29 -1.88 -6.21 -14.62
C ARG A 29 -0.67 -5.58 -15.29
N GLY A 30 0.50 -6.18 -15.13
CA GLY A 30 1.75 -5.72 -15.73
C GLY A 30 2.42 -4.57 -14.99
N TYR A 31 1.99 -4.23 -13.77
CA TYR A 31 2.64 -3.20 -12.95
C TYR A 31 3.60 -3.84 -11.93
N ILE A 32 4.82 -3.30 -11.85
CA ILE A 32 5.86 -3.74 -10.93
C ILE A 32 5.88 -2.76 -9.76
N ILE A 33 5.42 -3.21 -8.60
CA ILE A 33 5.51 -2.43 -7.36
C ILE A 33 6.84 -2.75 -6.66
N ASN A 34 7.67 -1.74 -6.48
CA ASN A 34 8.84 -1.77 -5.63
C ASN A 34 8.65 -0.91 -4.38
N TRP A 35 8.48 -1.59 -3.24
CA TRP A 35 8.31 -0.95 -1.94
C TRP A 35 9.58 -0.27 -1.42
N SER A 36 10.77 -0.53 -1.97
CA SER A 36 12.00 0.15 -1.54
C SER A 36 12.07 1.62 -1.99
N LEU A 37 11.21 2.01 -2.94
CA LEU A 37 11.08 3.40 -3.40
C LEU A 37 10.37 4.30 -2.38
N ILE A 38 9.80 3.73 -1.32
CA ILE A 38 9.04 4.45 -0.30
C ILE A 38 9.43 3.93 1.08
N THR A 39 9.63 4.83 2.03
CA THR A 39 9.95 4.41 3.39
C THR A 39 8.73 3.83 4.11
N SER A 40 8.97 2.95 5.06
CA SER A 40 7.91 2.36 5.89
C SER A 40 7.07 3.41 6.61
N GLU A 41 7.69 4.50 7.04
CA GLU A 41 7.06 5.58 7.81
C GLU A 41 6.11 6.37 6.92
N VAL A 42 6.53 6.72 5.69
CA VAL A 42 5.70 7.45 4.73
C VAL A 42 4.47 6.63 4.34
N LEU A 43 4.66 5.34 4.06
CA LEU A 43 3.54 4.46 3.73
C LEU A 43 2.57 4.29 4.92
N LEU A 44 3.09 4.20 6.14
CA LEU A 44 2.27 4.09 7.36
C LEU A 44 1.42 5.35 7.57
N GLU A 45 2.03 6.53 7.52
CA GLU A 45 1.35 7.82 7.63
C GLU A 45 0.25 7.98 6.56
N ALA A 46 0.55 7.56 5.33
CA ALA A 46 -0.42 7.58 4.24
C ALA A 46 -1.60 6.63 4.50
N MET A 47 -1.36 5.43 5.05
CA MET A 47 -2.42 4.50 5.45
C MET A 47 -3.29 5.07 6.59
N ILE A 48 -2.68 5.70 7.59
CA ILE A 48 -3.42 6.35 8.70
C ILE A 48 -4.29 7.49 8.18
N THR A 49 -3.74 8.31 7.27
CA THR A 49 -4.45 9.44 6.67
C THR A 49 -5.61 9.00 5.79
N ALA A 50 -5.44 7.90 5.05
CA ALA A 50 -6.47 7.32 4.18
C ALA A 50 -7.69 6.76 4.92
N VAL A 51 -7.58 6.50 6.23
CA VAL A 51 -8.71 6.02 7.05
C VAL A 51 -9.61 7.19 7.48
N ASN A 52 -9.03 8.34 7.81
CA ASN A 52 -9.76 9.40 8.54
C ASN A 52 -9.92 10.73 7.80
N LYS A 53 -9.12 10.98 6.75
CA LYS A 53 -9.02 12.32 6.15
C LYS A 53 -9.08 12.31 4.64
N SER A 54 -8.19 11.56 4.00
CA SER A 54 -7.90 11.74 2.56
C SER A 54 -7.09 10.55 2.04
N ILE A 55 -7.50 10.01 0.89
CA ILE A 55 -6.85 8.85 0.26
C ILE A 55 -5.68 9.26 -0.64
N GLU A 56 -5.59 10.55 -0.99
CA GLU A 56 -4.63 11.15 -1.90
C GLU A 56 -3.15 10.84 -1.53
N PRO A 57 -2.71 10.91 -0.26
CA PRO A 57 -1.35 10.54 0.11
C PRO A 57 -1.02 9.08 -0.18
N LEU A 58 -1.99 8.18 0.05
CA LEU A 58 -1.82 6.75 -0.21
C LEU A 58 -1.79 6.46 -1.72
N ILE A 59 -2.59 7.17 -2.51
CA ILE A 59 -2.54 7.12 -3.97
C ILE A 59 -1.14 7.55 -4.45
N SER A 60 -0.63 8.67 -3.96
CA SER A 60 0.72 9.16 -4.30
C SER A 60 1.79 8.11 -3.97
N CYS A 61 1.72 7.48 -2.79
CA CYS A 61 2.62 6.39 -2.43
C CYS A 61 2.52 5.22 -3.43
N ILE A 62 1.32 4.72 -3.71
CA ILE A 62 1.17 3.60 -4.65
C ILE A 62 1.76 3.96 -6.02
N PHE A 63 1.47 5.14 -6.55
CA PHE A 63 2.06 5.58 -7.82
C PHE A 63 3.58 5.69 -7.74
N GLN A 64 4.15 6.29 -6.69
CA GLN A 64 5.60 6.39 -6.53
C GLN A 64 6.28 5.03 -6.50
N SER A 65 5.62 4.00 -5.94
CA SER A 65 6.15 2.64 -5.86
C SER A 65 6.14 1.85 -7.17
N ILE A 66 5.47 2.31 -8.23
CA ILE A 66 5.47 1.62 -9.53
C ILE A 66 6.77 1.92 -10.28
N GLU A 67 7.54 0.89 -10.63
CA GLU A 67 8.83 1.02 -11.33
C GLU A 67 8.68 1.24 -12.84
N ASN A 68 7.75 0.54 -13.46
CA ASN A 68 7.59 0.48 -14.92
C ASN A 68 6.44 1.37 -15.41
N LYS A 69 6.54 2.66 -15.10
CA LYS A 69 5.57 3.69 -15.51
C LYS A 69 5.64 4.01 -17.00
#